data_AF-A0A0F9NWW3-F1
#
_entry.id   AF-A0A0F9NWW3-F1
#
_cell.length_a   1.000
_cell.length_b   1.000
_cell.length_c   1.000
_cell.angle_alpha   90.00
_cell.angle_beta   90.00
_cell.angle_gamma   90.00
#
_symmetry.space_group_name_H-M   'P 1'
#
loop_
_entity.id
_entity.type
_entity.pdbx_description
1 polymer ?
#
loop_
_entity_poly.entity_id
_entity_poly.type
_entity_poly.pdbx_seq_one_letter_code
_entity_poly.pdbx_strand_id
1 'polypeptide(L)'
;MVMAPLRFVRRDALPEDSHYDDEGCDLHPYCLTCPFPRCRYEYRQGVLSMRQEVRIARAVDLRALGYTVAAIASVMEVSKRAVYRLFAASRRLRGDTMLLKVRSDSGIVVLIGEPRYDTA
;
A
#
# COMPACT_ATOMS: atom_id res chain seq x y z
N MET A 1 -5.61 36.07 14.22
CA MET A 1 -5.32 34.63 14.36
C MET A 1 -4.53 34.45 15.65
N VAL A 2 -5.20 34.02 16.72
CA VAL A 2 -4.56 33.86 18.05
C VAL A 2 -3.93 32.47 18.07
N MET A 3 -2.60 32.38 18.09
CA MET A 3 -1.91 31.13 18.37
C MET A 3 -2.24 30.71 19.81
N ALA A 4 -2.81 29.51 19.98
CA ALA A 4 -3.02 28.94 21.30
C ALA A 4 -1.67 28.80 22.03
N PRO A 5 -1.61 29.10 23.34
CA PRO A 5 -0.37 28.97 24.10
C PRO A 5 0.07 27.50 24.12
N LEU A 6 1.33 27.25 23.76
CA LEU A 6 1.94 25.94 23.88
C LEU A 6 1.89 25.51 25.35
N ARG A 7 1.25 24.38 25.64
CA ARG A 7 1.20 23.81 26.99
C ARG A 7 2.59 23.31 27.37
N PHE A 8 3.04 23.64 28.58
CA PHE A 8 4.25 23.04 29.15
C PHE A 8 4.00 21.56 29.40
N VAL A 9 4.66 20.71 28.62
CA VAL A 9 4.70 19.25 28.82
C VAL A 9 5.97 18.92 29.61
N ARG A 10 5.95 17.85 30.41
CA ARG A 10 7.19 17.38 31.07
C ARG A 10 8.18 16.92 29.99
N ARG A 11 9.49 17.13 30.20
CA ARG A 11 10.52 16.83 29.18
C ARG A 11 10.56 15.35 28.81
N ASP A 12 10.41 14.48 29.80
CA ASP A 12 10.35 13.02 29.69
C ASP A 12 9.09 12.49 28.99
N ALA A 13 8.08 13.34 28.78
CA ALA A 13 6.91 12.99 28.00
C ALA A 13 7.09 13.30 26.51
N LEU A 14 8.24 13.86 26.12
CA LEU A 14 8.55 14.14 24.74
C LEU A 14 9.32 12.95 24.11
N PRO A 15 9.21 12.73 22.80
CA PRO A 15 9.74 11.53 22.16
C PRO A 15 11.26 11.46 22.13
N GLU A 16 11.99 12.56 22.38
CA GLU A 16 13.46 12.58 22.41
C GLU A 16 14.09 11.65 23.44
N ASP A 17 13.38 11.31 24.51
CA ASP A 17 13.83 10.35 25.53
C ASP A 17 13.32 8.92 25.26
N SER A 18 12.60 8.70 24.14
CA SER A 18 12.16 7.36 23.73
C SER A 18 13.29 6.60 23.03
N HIS A 19 13.52 5.36 23.46
CA HIS A 19 14.41 4.46 22.74
C HIS A 19 13.68 3.94 21.50
N TYR A 20 14.19 4.28 20.31
CA TYR A 20 13.68 3.77 19.05
C TYR A 20 14.51 2.56 18.62
N ASP A 21 13.90 1.39 18.68
CA ASP A 21 14.57 0.13 18.34
C ASP A 21 14.77 0.02 16.82
N ASP A 22 16.03 -0.13 16.39
CA ASP A 22 16.41 -0.36 14.99
C ASP A 22 16.70 -1.85 14.73
N GLU A 23 15.78 -2.73 15.13
CA GLU A 23 15.96 -4.19 15.05
C GLU A 23 15.61 -4.80 13.68
N GLY A 24 14.99 -4.00 12.79
CA GLY A 24 14.58 -4.49 11.48
C GLY A 24 13.52 -5.58 11.52
N CYS A 25 13.59 -6.51 10.56
CA CYS A 25 12.73 -7.68 10.43
C CYS A 25 13.41 -8.80 9.62
N ASP A 26 12.68 -9.87 9.35
CA ASP A 26 13.10 -10.99 8.48
C ASP A 26 13.49 -10.60 7.04
N LEU A 27 13.10 -9.40 6.58
CA LEU A 27 13.49 -8.88 5.26
C LEU A 27 14.76 -8.03 5.27
N HIS A 28 15.03 -7.32 6.37
CA HIS A 28 16.17 -6.41 6.48
C HIS A 28 16.52 -6.19 7.96
N PRO A 29 17.80 -6.30 8.37
CA PRO A 29 18.19 -6.30 9.79
C PRO A 29 18.08 -4.93 10.48
N TYR A 30 17.86 -3.85 9.74
CA TYR A 30 17.76 -2.49 10.28
C TYR A 30 16.62 -1.73 9.60
N CYS A 31 15.71 -1.15 10.36
CA CYS A 31 14.60 -0.33 9.88
C CYS A 31 15.10 0.95 9.20
N LEU A 32 16.10 1.62 9.77
CA LEU A 32 16.58 2.92 9.30
C LEU A 32 17.32 2.88 7.96
N THR A 33 17.81 1.70 7.56
CA THR A 33 18.51 1.48 6.29
C THR A 33 17.76 0.53 5.36
N CYS A 34 16.49 0.26 5.67
CA CYS A 34 15.65 -0.63 4.89
C CYS A 34 15.48 -0.11 3.45
N PRO A 35 15.82 -0.90 2.42
CA PRO A 35 15.73 -0.44 1.02
C PRO A 35 14.30 -0.49 0.46
N PHE A 36 13.33 -1.00 1.23
CA PHE A 36 11.96 -1.14 0.77
C PHE A 36 11.21 0.20 0.84
N PRO A 37 10.41 0.55 -0.18
CA PRO A 37 9.69 1.82 -0.22
C PRO A 37 8.56 1.92 0.83
N ARG A 38 8.18 0.80 1.44
CA ARG A 38 7.15 0.73 2.48
C ARG A 38 7.45 -0.41 3.45
N CYS A 39 7.21 -0.21 4.74
CA CYS A 39 7.49 -1.21 5.75
C CYS A 39 6.52 -2.40 5.65
N ARG A 40 7.00 -3.64 5.87
CA ARG A 40 6.13 -4.85 5.90
C ARG A 40 4.99 -4.71 6.90
N TYR A 41 5.21 -4.06 8.04
CA TYR A 41 4.19 -3.93 9.09
C TYR A 41 3.07 -2.95 8.73
N GLU A 42 3.28 -2.10 7.71
CA GLU A 42 2.21 -1.24 7.18
C GLU A 42 1.24 -1.99 6.28
N TYR A 43 1.61 -3.19 5.81
CA TYR A 43 0.73 -4.05 5.03
C TYR A 43 -0.04 -5.00 5.94
N ARG A 44 -1.36 -5.11 5.73
CA ARG A 44 -2.24 -5.99 6.52
C ARG A 44 -1.80 -7.46 6.55
N GLN A 45 -1.28 -7.96 5.44
CA GLN A 45 -0.75 -9.33 5.33
C GLN A 45 0.77 -9.33 5.16
N GLY A 46 1.43 -8.24 5.56
CA GLY A 46 2.86 -8.08 5.45
C GLY A 46 3.40 -8.30 4.04
N VAL A 47 4.42 -9.14 3.96
CA VAL A 47 5.12 -9.49 2.72
C VAL A 47 4.20 -10.12 1.68
N LEU A 48 3.12 -10.80 2.09
CA LEU A 48 2.18 -11.42 1.15
C LEU A 48 1.43 -10.37 0.32
N SER A 49 1.03 -9.25 0.94
CA SER A 49 0.43 -8.12 0.23
C SER A 49 1.40 -7.54 -0.80
N MET A 50 2.66 -7.32 -0.40
CA MET A 50 3.70 -6.80 -1.32
C MET A 50 3.89 -7.72 -2.53
N ARG A 51 4.04 -9.03 -2.31
CA ARG A 51 4.19 -10.01 -3.39
C ARG A 51 2.97 -10.02 -4.31
N GLN A 52 1.77 -9.90 -3.75
CA GLN A 52 0.54 -9.87 -4.51
C GLN A 52 0.42 -8.61 -5.38
N GLU A 53 0.77 -7.44 -4.85
CA GLU A 53 0.79 -6.18 -5.59
C GLU A 53 1.73 -6.25 -6.79
N VAL A 54 2.97 -6.75 -6.58
CA VAL A 54 3.95 -6.95 -7.66
C VAL A 54 3.42 -7.89 -8.75
N ARG A 55 2.76 -8.99 -8.37
CA ARG A 55 2.15 -9.92 -9.34
C ARG A 55 1.01 -9.29 -10.12
N ILE A 56 0.18 -8.47 -9.47
CA ILE A 56 -0.90 -7.75 -10.13
C ILE A 56 -0.33 -6.75 -11.14
N ALA A 57 0.65 -5.93 -10.71
CA ALA A 57 1.30 -4.96 -11.57
C ALA A 57 1.91 -5.64 -12.81
N ARG A 58 2.67 -6.72 -12.61
CA ARG A 58 3.28 -7.47 -13.72
C ARG A 58 2.25 -8.00 -14.72
N ALA A 59 1.13 -8.54 -14.24
CA ALA A 59 0.07 -9.04 -15.12
C ALA A 59 -0.58 -7.89 -15.93
N VAL A 60 -0.77 -6.72 -15.30
CA VAL A 60 -1.30 -5.51 -15.96
C VAL A 60 -0.33 -4.99 -17.02
N ASP A 61 0.97 -4.94 -16.71
CA ASP A 61 2.00 -4.48 -17.64
C ASP A 61 2.07 -5.39 -18.87
N LEU A 62 2.09 -6.71 -18.68
CA LEU A 62 2.06 -7.66 -19.79
C LEU A 62 0.79 -7.51 -20.64
N ARG A 63 -0.36 -7.23 -20.01
CA ARG A 63 -1.59 -6.96 -20.74
C ARG A 63 -1.52 -5.67 -21.54
N ALA A 64 -0.90 -4.62 -20.99
CA ALA A 64 -0.69 -3.35 -21.67
C ALA A 64 0.25 -3.47 -22.88
N LEU A 65 1.22 -4.39 -22.81
CA LEU A 65 2.10 -4.78 -23.93
C LEU A 65 1.39 -5.64 -24.99
N GLY A 66 0.10 -5.95 -24.82
CA GLY A 66 -0.71 -6.68 -25.81
C GLY A 66 -0.73 -8.21 -25.65
N TYR A 67 -0.12 -8.76 -24.60
CA TYR A 67 -0.13 -10.21 -24.39
C TYR A 67 -1.56 -10.74 -24.09
N THR A 68 -1.87 -11.91 -24.67
CA THR A 68 -3.13 -12.61 -24.38
C THR A 68 -3.09 -13.24 -22.99
N VAL A 69 -4.27 -13.56 -22.41
CA VAL A 69 -4.35 -14.23 -21.10
C VAL A 69 -3.59 -15.56 -21.09
N ALA A 70 -3.59 -16.29 -22.20
CA ALA A 70 -2.85 -17.54 -22.32
C ALA A 70 -1.34 -17.32 -22.31
N ALA A 71 -0.85 -16.30 -23.02
CA ALA A 71 0.57 -15.96 -23.03
C ALA A 71 1.04 -15.45 -21.66
N ILE A 72 0.24 -14.62 -20.99
CA ILE A 72 0.52 -14.15 -19.62
C ILE A 72 0.59 -15.33 -18.65
N ALA A 73 -0.37 -16.27 -18.74
CA ALA A 73 -0.39 -17.48 -17.92
C ALA A 73 0.89 -18.30 -18.10
N SER A 74 1.36 -18.44 -19.34
CA SER A 74 2.61 -19.14 -19.66
C SER A 74 3.84 -18.41 -19.10
N VAL A 75 3.96 -17.11 -19.33
CA VAL A 75 5.13 -16.29 -18.89
C VAL A 75 5.21 -16.20 -17.37
N MET A 76 4.06 -16.15 -16.69
CA MET A 76 4.00 -16.08 -15.23
C MET A 76 3.94 -17.45 -14.55
N GLU A 77 4.01 -18.54 -15.31
CA GLU A 77 3.92 -19.93 -14.82
C GLU A 77 2.70 -20.17 -13.91
N VAL A 78 1.54 -19.71 -14.35
CA VAL A 78 0.27 -19.85 -13.61
C VAL A 78 -0.87 -20.30 -14.51
N SER A 79 -1.96 -20.75 -13.89
CA SER A 79 -3.19 -21.03 -14.65
C SER A 79 -3.84 -19.75 -15.19
N LYS A 80 -4.59 -19.88 -16.29
CA LYS A 80 -5.44 -18.79 -16.83
C LYS A 80 -6.39 -18.23 -15.76
N ARG A 81 -6.93 -19.08 -14.88
CA ARG A 81 -7.78 -18.68 -13.75
C ARG A 81 -7.06 -17.74 -12.79
N ALA A 82 -5.77 -17.99 -12.50
CA ALA A 82 -4.98 -17.11 -11.65
C ALA A 82 -4.79 -15.73 -12.30
N VAL A 83 -4.52 -15.68 -13.61
CA VAL A 83 -4.44 -14.41 -14.36
C VAL A 83 -5.74 -13.62 -14.28
N TYR A 84 -6.90 -14.27 -14.48
CA TYR A 84 -8.20 -13.61 -14.32
C TYR A 84 -8.43 -13.09 -12.89
N ARG A 85 -7.98 -13.82 -11.86
CA ARG A 85 -8.03 -13.34 -10.47
C ARG A 85 -7.16 -12.11 -10.25
N LEU A 86 -5.96 -12.07 -10.84
CA LEU A 86 -5.08 -10.89 -10.77
C LEU A 86 -5.75 -9.66 -11.42
N PHE A 87 -6.39 -9.81 -12.58
CA PHE A 87 -7.14 -8.71 -13.20
C PHE A 87 -8.36 -8.29 -12.38
N ALA A 88 -9.08 -9.22 -11.75
CA ALA A 88 -10.18 -8.89 -10.86
C ALA A 88 -9.69 -8.10 -9.64
N ALA A 89 -8.56 -8.49 -9.05
CA ALA A 89 -7.93 -7.76 -7.95
C ALA A 89 -7.46 -6.37 -8.38
N SER A 90 -6.84 -6.24 -9.57
CA SER A 90 -6.44 -4.94 -10.13
C SER A 90 -7.61 -3.96 -10.27
N ARG A 91 -8.78 -4.43 -10.71
CA ARG A 91 -9.97 -3.58 -10.82
C ARG A 91 -10.46 -3.05 -9.48
N ARG A 92 -10.35 -3.84 -8.40
CA ARG A 92 -10.69 -3.38 -7.04
C ARG A 92 -9.75 -2.26 -6.61
N LEU A 93 -8.43 -2.49 -6.75
CA LEU A 93 -7.41 -1.47 -6.43
C LEU A 93 -7.57 -0.17 -7.24
N ARG A 94 -7.86 -0.27 -8.55
CA ARG A 94 -8.14 0.91 -9.38
C ARG A 94 -9.44 1.61 -8.99
N GLY A 95 -10.49 0.85 -8.62
CA GLY A 95 -11.73 1.39 -8.09
C GLY A 95 -11.48 2.22 -6.83
N ASP A 96 -10.66 1.70 -5.91
CA ASP A 96 -10.25 2.42 -4.69
C ASP A 96 -9.45 3.69 -5.04
N THR A 97 -8.57 3.63 -6.05
CA THR A 97 -7.82 4.81 -6.52
C THR A 97 -8.71 5.86 -7.20
N MET A 98 -9.76 5.44 -7.93
CA MET A 98 -10.73 6.36 -8.53
C MET A 98 -11.63 7.01 -7.48
N LEU A 99 -11.96 6.30 -6.39
CA LEU A 99 -12.60 6.92 -5.23
C LEU A 99 -11.71 8.04 -4.67
N LEU A 100 -10.39 7.83 -4.57
CA LEU A 100 -9.43 8.84 -4.09
C LEU A 100 -9.23 10.03 -5.04
N LYS A 101 -9.49 9.91 -6.35
CA LYS A 101 -9.40 11.03 -7.30
C LYS A 101 -10.73 11.77 -7.42
N VAL A 102 -11.02 12.62 -6.43
CA VAL A 102 -12.09 13.62 -6.55
C VAL A 102 -11.53 14.91 -7.14
N ARG A 103 -12.16 15.42 -8.21
CA ARG A 103 -11.91 16.79 -8.69
C ARG A 103 -12.57 17.78 -7.74
N SER A 104 -11.81 18.76 -7.27
CA SER A 104 -12.32 19.92 -6.55
C SER A 104 -13.08 20.83 -7.50
N ASP A 105 -14.37 21.06 -7.23
CA ASP A 105 -15.01 22.33 -7.53
C ASP A 105 -15.77 22.75 -6.27
N SER A 106 -15.36 23.88 -5.68
CA SER A 106 -16.00 24.53 -4.53
C SER A 106 -15.82 23.88 -3.14
N GLY A 107 -14.62 23.35 -2.86
CA GLY A 107 -14.11 23.27 -1.48
C GLY A 107 -14.68 22.14 -0.61
N ILE A 108 -13.88 21.07 -0.51
CA ILE A 108 -14.04 19.89 0.36
C ILE A 108 -14.97 18.83 -0.22
N VAL A 109 -14.36 17.81 -0.83
CA VAL A 109 -14.97 16.49 -0.92
C VAL A 109 -14.34 15.62 0.16
N VAL A 110 -15.10 15.35 1.21
CA VAL A 110 -14.74 14.33 2.20
C VAL A 110 -15.19 12.98 1.62
N LEU A 111 -14.21 12.17 1.22
CA LEU A 111 -14.46 10.75 1.07
C LEU A 111 -14.55 10.15 2.47
N ILE A 112 -15.76 10.07 3.02
CA ILE A 112 -16.04 9.18 4.16
C ILE A 112 -16.14 7.78 3.59
N GLY A 113 -14.99 7.21 3.30
CA GLY A 113 -14.82 5.78 3.06
C GLY A 113 -13.67 5.34 3.94
N GLU A 114 -13.96 4.57 4.98
CA GLU A 114 -12.92 3.82 5.66
C GLU A 114 -12.16 3.03 4.58
N PRO A 115 -10.82 3.14 4.52
CA PRO A 115 -10.09 2.40 3.52
C PRO A 115 -10.40 0.92 3.72
N ARG A 116 -10.97 0.28 2.69
CA ARG A 116 -11.33 -1.14 2.70
C ARG A 116 -10.09 -2.03 2.60
N TYR A 117 -9.10 -1.79 3.45
CA TYR A 117 -8.19 -2.83 3.89
C TYR A 117 -8.94 -3.84 4.78
N ASP A 118 -10.13 -3.47 5.29
CA ASP A 118 -11.07 -4.31 6.03
C ASP A 118 -12.12 -4.98 5.15
N THR A 119 -11.88 -6.23 4.77
CA THR A 119 -12.89 -7.29 4.83
C THR A 119 -12.15 -8.63 4.84
N ALA A 120 -12.50 -9.44 5.84
CA ALA A 120 -11.99 -10.80 6.05
C ALA A 120 -12.30 -11.73 4.86
#